data_AF-A0A7X8PP48-F1
#
_entry.id   AF-A0A7X8PP48-F1
#
_cell.length_a   1.000
_cell.length_b   1.000
_cell.length_c   1.000
_cell.angle_alpha   90.00
_cell.angle_beta   90.00
_cell.angle_gamma   90.00
#
_symmetry.space_group_name_H-M   'P 1'
#
loop_
_entity.id
_entity.type
_entity.pdbx_description
1 polymer ?
#
loop_
_entity_poly.entity_id
_entity_poly.type
_entity_poly.pdbx_seq_one_letter_code
_entity_poly.pdbx_strand_id
1 'polypeptide(L)'
;RFVKIDKKLYGSIPGVTDRQYYTNSFHVPVYYEISAADKIKTEGPFHALCNAGSISYVEMDGDLTKNVEAFEKVILYMRDCGVGYGSINHPVDRCPVCNYVGIIGDVCPRCGRKDGEGVSIERLRKLGVGCICTG
;
A
#
# COMPACT_ATOMS: atom_id res chain seq x y z
N ARG A 1 9.00 5.43 -19.00
CA ARG A 1 9.20 5.86 -20.41
C ARG A 1 10.12 7.08 -20.49
N PHE A 2 9.70 8.25 -19.99
CA PHE A 2 10.44 9.52 -20.07
C PHE A 2 11.93 9.44 -19.70
N VAL A 3 12.26 8.94 -18.49
CA VAL A 3 13.65 8.68 -18.05
C VAL A 3 14.58 8.08 -19.12
N LYS A 4 14.11 7.11 -19.92
CA LYS A 4 14.94 6.47 -20.96
C LYS A 4 15.23 7.41 -22.15
N ILE A 5 14.30 8.32 -22.45
CA ILE A 5 14.44 9.35 -23.48
C ILE A 5 15.38 10.44 -22.96
N ASP A 6 15.10 10.96 -21.76
CA ASP A 6 15.86 12.07 -21.17
C ASP A 6 17.31 11.67 -20.87
N LYS A 7 17.54 10.43 -20.41
CA LYS A 7 18.90 9.89 -20.23
C LYS A 7 19.70 9.78 -21.54
N LYS A 8 19.02 9.62 -22.68
CA LYS A 8 19.67 9.61 -24.01
C LYS A 8 20.03 11.02 -24.48
N LEU A 9 19.23 12.02 -24.10
CA LEU A 9 19.43 13.43 -24.49
C LEU A 9 20.43 14.17 -23.59
N TYR A 10 20.35 13.94 -22.28
CA TYR A 10 21.06 14.72 -21.25
C TYR A 10 22.05 13.89 -20.42
N GLY A 11 22.23 12.60 -20.72
CA GLY A 11 23.08 11.70 -19.96
C GLY A 11 22.49 11.33 -18.60
N SER A 12 23.35 10.85 -17.68
CA SER A 12 22.95 10.45 -16.32
C SER A 12 23.13 11.62 -15.35
N ILE A 13 22.01 12.21 -14.93
CA ILE A 13 21.94 13.32 -13.98
C ILE A 13 21.63 12.73 -12.58
N PRO A 14 22.47 12.98 -11.56
CA PRO A 14 22.24 12.50 -10.20
C PRO A 14 20.88 12.89 -9.64
N GLY A 15 20.18 11.94 -9.04
CA GLY A 15 18.84 12.10 -8.49
C GLY A 15 17.69 12.19 -9.51
N VAL A 16 17.98 12.28 -10.81
CA VAL A 16 16.98 12.53 -11.88
C VAL A 16 16.96 11.41 -12.92
N THR A 17 17.97 11.30 -13.78
CA THR A 17 18.03 10.28 -14.85
C THR A 17 19.00 9.14 -14.55
N ASP A 18 19.67 9.17 -13.40
CA ASP A 18 20.38 8.02 -12.82
C ASP A 18 19.42 6.91 -12.35
N ARG A 19 18.25 7.28 -11.81
CA ARG A 19 17.14 6.41 -11.42
C ARG A 19 16.44 5.80 -12.64
N GLN A 20 15.61 4.77 -12.41
CA GLN A 20 14.89 4.05 -13.47
C GLN A 20 13.49 4.62 -13.78
N TYR A 21 12.95 5.42 -12.86
CA TYR A 21 11.61 6.01 -12.92
C TYR A 21 11.64 7.44 -12.39
N TYR A 22 10.65 8.24 -12.77
CA TYR A 22 10.34 9.50 -12.09
C TYR A 22 9.25 9.27 -11.06
N THR A 23 9.29 10.03 -9.97
CA THR A 23 8.17 10.12 -9.03
C THR A 23 6.93 10.66 -9.74
N ASN A 24 5.76 10.15 -9.38
CA ASN A 24 4.50 10.60 -9.98
C ASN A 24 4.10 11.99 -9.45
N SER A 25 3.59 12.84 -10.35
CA SER A 25 3.02 14.16 -10.07
C SER A 25 3.79 15.01 -9.03
N PHE A 26 3.21 15.19 -7.85
CA PHE A 26 3.71 16.00 -6.74
C PHE A 26 4.14 15.16 -5.53
N HIS A 27 4.15 13.83 -5.66
CA HIS A 27 4.43 12.97 -4.51
C HIS A 27 5.86 13.16 -3.99
N VAL A 28 6.02 12.97 -2.69
CA VAL A 28 7.36 12.78 -2.11
C VAL A 28 7.93 11.45 -2.65
N PRO A 29 9.18 11.41 -3.15
CA PRO A 29 9.74 10.19 -3.74
C PRO A 29 9.77 9.01 -2.75
N VAL A 30 9.41 7.82 -3.21
CA VAL A 30 9.32 6.60 -2.38
C VAL A 30 10.62 6.16 -1.71
N TYR A 31 11.77 6.70 -2.16
CA TYR A 31 13.09 6.45 -1.58
C TYR A 31 13.53 7.54 -0.59
N TYR A 32 12.72 8.58 -0.38
CA TYR A 32 13.02 9.67 0.53
C TYR A 32 12.40 9.39 1.89
N GLU A 33 13.24 9.38 2.94
CA GLU A 33 12.82 9.11 4.30
C GLU A 33 12.04 10.31 4.87
N ILE A 34 10.77 10.10 5.19
CA ILE A 34 9.84 11.12 5.67
C ILE A 34 8.78 10.49 6.56
N SER A 35 8.29 11.23 7.57
CA SER A 35 7.16 10.77 8.37
C SER A 35 5.86 10.79 7.55
N ALA A 36 4.90 9.94 7.89
CA ALA A 36 3.56 9.97 7.29
C ALA A 36 2.91 11.35 7.41
N ALA A 37 3.05 12.02 8.56
CA ALA A 37 2.49 13.35 8.81
C ALA A 37 3.16 14.43 7.92
N ASP A 38 4.48 14.44 7.82
CA ASP A 38 5.18 15.43 6.99
C ASP A 38 4.90 15.20 5.50
N LYS A 39 4.73 13.93 5.08
CA LYS A 39 4.32 13.58 3.71
C LYS A 39 2.92 14.08 3.40
N ILE A 40 1.94 13.85 4.30
CA ILE A 40 0.56 14.36 4.17
C ILE A 40 0.55 15.90 4.08
N LYS A 41 1.30 16.56 4.97
CA LYS A 41 1.41 18.03 5.01
C LYS A 41 2.06 18.61 3.75
N THR A 42 3.03 17.89 3.18
CA THR A 42 3.73 18.30 1.94
C THR A 42 2.84 18.11 0.72
N GLU A 43 2.13 16.98 0.62
CA GLU A 43 1.32 16.67 -0.57
C GLU A 43 -0.07 17.31 -0.57
N GLY A 44 -0.69 17.50 0.61
CA GLY A 44 -2.06 17.99 0.76
C GLY A 44 -2.39 19.26 -0.04
N PRO A 45 -1.58 20.34 0.03
CA PRO A 45 -1.83 21.57 -0.72
C PRO A 45 -1.93 21.38 -2.24
N PHE A 46 -1.28 20.36 -2.81
CA PHE A 46 -1.33 20.10 -4.25
C PHE A 46 -2.69 19.56 -4.73
N HIS A 47 -3.53 19.02 -3.86
CA HIS A 47 -4.88 18.55 -4.23
C HIS A 47 -5.77 19.70 -4.71
N ALA A 48 -5.62 20.89 -4.11
CA ALA A 48 -6.30 22.10 -4.57
C ALA A 48 -5.75 22.63 -5.91
N LEU A 49 -4.47 22.42 -6.18
CA LEU A 49 -3.79 22.84 -7.41
C LEU A 49 -4.00 21.85 -8.57
N CYS A 50 -4.18 20.56 -8.27
CA CYS A 50 -4.37 19.46 -9.21
C CYS A 50 -5.82 18.95 -9.20
N ASN A 51 -6.77 19.88 -9.28
CA ASN A 51 -8.21 19.67 -9.12
C ASN A 51 -8.88 18.76 -10.19
N ALA A 52 -8.21 18.49 -11.32
CA ALA A 52 -8.70 17.59 -12.37
C ALA A 52 -8.45 16.09 -12.08
N GLY A 53 -7.78 15.76 -10.97
CA GLY A 53 -7.53 14.40 -10.55
C GLY A 53 -6.16 14.25 -9.89
N SER A 54 -6.17 13.94 -8.60
CA SER A 54 -4.96 13.69 -7.81
C SER A 54 -5.28 12.70 -6.69
N ILE A 55 -4.25 12.02 -6.17
CA ILE A 55 -4.35 11.11 -5.02
C ILE A 55 -3.09 11.26 -4.16
N SER A 56 -3.17 11.02 -2.85
CA SER A 56 -2.00 10.84 -1.98
C SER A 56 -2.01 9.45 -1.33
N TYR A 57 -0.87 8.77 -1.39
CA TYR A 57 -0.64 7.49 -0.71
C TYR A 57 0.13 7.70 0.59
N VAL A 58 -0.30 7.04 1.66
CA VAL A 58 0.40 7.03 2.96
C VAL A 58 0.64 5.59 3.36
N GLU A 59 1.90 5.22 3.57
CA GLU A 59 2.26 3.89 4.09
C GLU A 59 2.14 3.90 5.63
N MET A 60 1.56 2.85 6.20
CA MET A 60 1.49 2.63 7.65
C MET A 60 1.88 1.19 8.01
N ASP A 61 2.89 1.07 8.87
CA ASP A 61 3.30 -0.21 9.46
C ASP A 61 2.20 -0.79 10.37
N GLY A 62 2.20 -2.12 10.54
CA GLY A 62 1.05 -2.84 11.12
C GLY A 62 0.85 -2.69 12.62
N ASP A 63 -0.37 -2.89 13.15
CA ASP A 63 -1.58 -3.49 12.54
C ASP A 63 -2.77 -2.52 12.64
N LEU A 64 -3.32 -2.06 11.51
CA LEU A 64 -4.36 -1.02 11.53
C LEU A 64 -5.71 -1.54 12.06
N THR A 65 -6.01 -2.83 11.89
CA THR A 65 -7.25 -3.41 12.45
C THR A 65 -7.25 -3.42 13.97
N LYS A 66 -6.06 -3.35 14.59
CA LYS A 66 -5.85 -3.30 16.04
C LYS A 66 -5.74 -1.87 16.59
N ASN A 67 -5.64 -0.84 15.74
CA ASN A 67 -5.49 0.55 16.17
C ASN A 67 -6.32 1.51 15.28
N VAL A 68 -7.64 1.34 15.35
CA VAL A 68 -8.62 2.16 14.62
C VAL A 68 -8.51 3.65 14.98
N GLU A 69 -8.18 3.99 16.23
CA GLU A 69 -7.99 5.38 16.66
C GLU A 69 -6.80 6.07 15.96
N ALA A 70 -5.70 5.37 15.73
CA ALA A 70 -4.57 5.91 14.97
C ALA A 70 -4.95 6.10 13.49
N PHE A 71 -5.69 5.16 12.91
CA PHE A 71 -6.19 5.24 11.54
C PHE A 71 -7.13 6.44 11.34
N GLU A 72 -8.08 6.65 12.27
CA GLU A 72 -8.97 7.82 12.26
C GLU A 72 -8.18 9.13 12.34
N LYS A 73 -7.20 9.23 13.25
CA LYS A 73 -6.33 10.41 13.38
C LYS A 73 -5.58 10.74 12.08
N VAL A 74 -5.11 9.72 11.34
CA VAL A 74 -4.48 9.93 10.03
C VAL A 74 -5.48 10.44 9.00
N ILE A 75 -6.69 9.89 8.93
CA ILE A 75 -7.74 10.37 8.01
C ILE A 75 -8.13 11.83 8.31
N LEU A 76 -8.34 12.17 9.59
CA LEU A 76 -8.64 13.54 10.00
C LEU A 76 -7.50 14.50 9.64
N TYR A 77 -6.25 14.09 9.85
CA TYR A 77 -5.08 14.89 9.49
C TYR A 77 -4.92 15.05 7.96
N MET A 78 -5.23 14.02 7.17
CA MET A 78 -5.27 14.11 5.70
C MET A 78 -6.29 15.15 5.23
N ARG A 79 -7.51 15.13 5.78
CA ARG A 79 -8.55 16.14 5.52
C ARG A 79 -8.06 17.53 5.90
N ASP A 80 -7.47 17.69 7.08
CA ASP A 80 -7.05 19.00 7.63
C ASP A 80 -5.86 19.59 6.85
N CYS A 81 -5.02 18.75 6.23
CA CYS A 81 -3.98 19.17 5.29
C CYS A 81 -4.49 19.39 3.84
N GLY A 82 -5.78 19.17 3.56
CA GLY A 82 -6.39 19.43 2.25
C GLY A 82 -6.31 18.28 1.24
N VAL A 83 -5.97 17.05 1.66
CA VAL A 83 -5.99 15.87 0.79
C VAL A 83 -7.44 15.56 0.37
N GLY A 84 -7.75 15.74 -0.92
CA GLY A 84 -9.09 15.52 -1.47
C GLY A 84 -9.40 14.06 -1.77
N TYR A 85 -8.39 13.29 -2.16
CA TYR A 85 -8.50 11.84 -2.38
C TYR A 85 -7.22 11.15 -1.90
N GLY A 86 -7.35 10.11 -1.08
CA GLY A 86 -6.21 9.48 -0.42
C GLY A 86 -6.39 7.99 -0.24
N SER A 87 -5.25 7.29 -0.17
CA SER A 87 -5.17 5.87 0.16
C SER A 87 -4.17 5.68 1.29
N ILE A 88 -4.53 4.86 2.27
CA ILE A 88 -3.64 4.41 3.33
C ILE A 88 -3.29 2.95 3.01
N ASN A 89 -2.01 2.73 2.70
CA ASN A 89 -1.46 1.42 2.40
C ASN A 89 -0.94 0.80 3.70
N HIS A 90 -1.22 -0.49 3.88
CA HIS A 90 -0.92 -1.23 5.10
C HIS A 90 -0.76 -2.71 4.76
N PRO A 91 0.22 -3.45 5.33
CA PRO A 91 0.39 -4.88 5.08
C PRO A 91 -0.87 -5.69 5.43
N VAL A 92 -1.54 -6.21 4.40
CA VAL A 92 -2.68 -7.12 4.49
C VAL A 92 -2.41 -8.34 3.62
N ASP A 93 -2.13 -9.46 4.25
CA ASP A 93 -1.95 -10.73 3.56
C ASP A 93 -3.30 -11.40 3.29
N ARG A 94 -3.34 -12.28 2.30
CA ARG A 94 -4.49 -13.16 2.02
C ARG A 94 -4.03 -14.60 1.90
N CYS A 95 -4.55 -15.47 2.75
CA CYS A 95 -4.30 -16.91 2.63
C CYS A 95 -5.06 -17.46 1.42
N PRO A 96 -4.39 -18.00 0.37
CA PRO A 96 -5.06 -18.45 -0.85
C PRO A 96 -5.92 -19.70 -0.63
N VAL A 97 -5.66 -20.47 0.44
CA VAL A 97 -6.35 -21.74 0.71
C VAL A 97 -7.61 -21.55 1.56
N CYS A 98 -7.59 -20.64 2.55
CA CYS A 98 -8.71 -20.46 3.49
C CYS A 98 -9.36 -19.07 3.47
N ASN A 99 -8.93 -18.18 2.58
CA ASN A 99 -9.41 -16.80 2.44
C ASN A 99 -9.36 -15.96 3.72
N TYR A 100 -8.49 -16.30 4.69
CA TYR A 100 -8.14 -15.37 5.77
C TYR A 100 -7.49 -14.11 5.17
N VAL A 101 -7.89 -12.95 5.68
CA VAL A 101 -7.36 -11.63 5.31
C VAL A 101 -6.91 -10.92 6.59
N GLY A 102 -5.70 -10.36 6.57
CA GLY A 102 -5.04 -9.76 7.73
C GLY A 102 -3.56 -10.17 7.75
N ILE A 103 -2.80 -9.79 8.78
CA ILE A 103 -1.38 -10.13 8.86
C ILE A 103 -1.19 -11.66 8.99
N ILE A 104 -0.33 -12.23 8.15
CA ILE A 104 0.09 -13.64 8.16
C ILE A 104 1.62 -13.69 8.32
N GLY A 105 2.10 -14.21 9.45
CA GLY A 105 3.50 -14.59 9.61
C GLY A 105 3.80 -15.95 8.96
N ASP A 106 4.79 -16.69 9.47
CA ASP A 106 5.15 -18.01 8.94
C ASP A 106 4.00 -19.02 8.84
N VAL A 107 2.94 -18.84 9.64
CA VAL A 107 1.79 -19.74 9.74
C VAL A 107 0.49 -18.94 9.65
N CYS A 108 -0.42 -19.34 8.76
CA CYS A 108 -1.75 -18.74 8.67
C CYS A 108 -2.55 -18.98 9.97
N PRO A 109 -3.03 -17.93 10.67
CA PRO A 109 -3.70 -18.09 11.96
C PRO A 109 -5.05 -18.81 11.87
N ARG A 110 -5.67 -18.84 10.69
CA ARG A 110 -6.98 -19.48 10.46
C ARG A 110 -6.88 -20.97 10.11
N CYS A 111 -6.00 -21.35 9.17
CA CYS A 111 -5.90 -22.74 8.70
C CYS A 111 -4.63 -23.48 9.11
N GLY A 112 -3.64 -22.78 9.68
CA GLY A 112 -2.41 -23.38 10.19
C GLY A 112 -1.41 -23.85 9.14
N ARG A 113 -1.58 -23.50 7.84
CA ARG A 113 -0.56 -23.77 6.81
C ARG A 113 0.61 -22.82 6.92
N LYS A 114 1.80 -23.28 6.52
CA LYS A 114 2.89 -22.42 6.04
C LYS A 114 2.72 -22.11 4.55
N ASP A 115 3.59 -21.28 3.99
CA ASP A 115 3.57 -21.09 2.54
C ASP A 115 4.00 -22.36 1.78
N GLY A 116 3.48 -22.55 0.57
CA GLY A 116 3.61 -23.79 -0.21
C GLY A 116 2.79 -24.99 0.29
N GLU A 117 2.31 -25.01 1.54
CA GLU A 117 1.63 -26.18 2.12
C GLU A 117 0.12 -26.26 1.79
N GLY A 118 -0.37 -27.47 1.50
CA GLY A 118 -1.80 -27.76 1.41
C GLY A 118 -2.50 -27.84 2.77
N VAL A 119 -3.83 -27.72 2.78
CA VAL A 119 -4.67 -27.98 3.96
C VAL A 119 -5.69 -29.06 3.61
N SER A 120 -5.97 -29.98 4.53
CA SER A 120 -6.93 -31.06 4.28
C SER A 120 -8.35 -30.50 4.03
N ILE A 121 -9.08 -31.14 3.11
CA ILE A 121 -10.46 -30.77 2.74
C ILE A 121 -11.37 -30.76 3.98
N GLU A 122 -11.17 -31.70 4.90
CA GLU A 122 -11.93 -31.75 6.16
C GLU A 122 -11.71 -30.51 7.03
N ARG A 123 -10.46 -30.04 7.16
CA ARG A 123 -10.14 -28.81 7.92
C ARG A 123 -10.70 -27.56 7.22
N LEU A 124 -10.72 -27.51 5.89
CA LEU A 124 -11.35 -26.42 5.14
C LEU A 124 -12.88 -26.41 5.31
N ARG A 125 -13.53 -27.56 5.28
CA ARG A 125 -14.98 -27.70 5.59
C ARG A 125 -15.30 -27.23 7.01
N LYS A 126 -14.49 -27.62 8.01
CA LYS A 126 -14.63 -27.14 9.41
C LYS A 126 -14.47 -25.62 9.55
N LEU A 127 -13.73 -24.98 8.64
CA LEU A 127 -13.56 -23.52 8.55
C LEU A 127 -14.62 -22.84 7.66
N GLY A 128 -15.66 -23.55 7.21
CA GLY A 128 -16.69 -22.99 6.32
C GLY A 128 -16.16 -22.58 4.94
N VAL A 129 -14.99 -23.08 4.53
CA VAL A 129 -14.42 -22.80 3.20
C VAL A 129 -14.91 -23.85 2.23
N GLY A 130 -15.75 -23.42 1.28
CA GLY A 130 -16.22 -24.26 0.19
C GLY A 130 -15.05 -24.77 -0.67
N CYS A 131 -15.14 -26.02 -1.10
CA CYS A 131 -14.24 -26.55 -2.11
C CYS A 131 -14.58 -25.90 -3.46
N ILE A 132 -13.62 -25.21 -4.09
CA ILE A 132 -13.83 -24.52 -5.37
C ILE A 132 -13.89 -25.52 -6.56
N CYS A 133 -13.65 -26.81 -6.30
CA CYS A 133 -13.51 -27.86 -7.32
C CYS A 133 -14.85 -28.50 -7.74
N THR A 134 -15.97 -27.78 -7.67
CA THR A 134 -17.25 -28.22 -8.25
C THR A 134 -17.44 -27.55 -9.61
N GLY A 135 -16.71 -28.07 -10.61
CA GLY A 135 -16.77 -27.70 -12.02
C GLY A 135 -16.45 -28.91 -12.88
#